data_AF-A0A1G0HZW6-F1
#
_entry.id   AF-A0A1G0HZW6-F1
#
_cell.length_a   1.000
_cell.length_b   1.000
_cell.length_c   1.000
_cell.angle_alpha   90.00
_cell.angle_beta   90.00
_cell.angle_gamma   90.00
#
_symmetry.space_group_name_H-M   'P 1'
#
loop_
_entity.id
_entity.type
_entity.pdbx_description
1 polymer ?
#
loop_
_entity_poly.entity_id
_entity_poly.type
_entity_poly.pdbx_seq_one_letter_code
_entity_poly.pdbx_strand_id
1 'polypeptide(L)'
;MREIVWLDSAVNDVVRLREFIAKENPSAAKKAAEAIKDSAPRLIEAPSIGKPVKDLPQYRDLLTRFGAGGYVLRYRVHSETV
;
A
#
# COMPACT_ATOMS: atom_id res chain seq x y z
N MET A 1 4.41 -19.03 7.67
CA MET A 1 3.78 -17.79 8.18
C MET A 1 4.13 -16.74 7.16
N ARG A 2 3.13 -16.07 6.59
CA ARG A 2 3.42 -15.10 5.53
C ARG A 2 4.01 -13.82 6.12
N GLU A 3 4.95 -13.23 5.40
CA GLU A 3 5.58 -11.96 5.75
C GLU A 3 5.31 -10.89 4.69
N ILE A 4 5.37 -9.62 5.10
CA ILE A 4 5.25 -8.48 4.20
C ILE A 4 6.64 -8.01 3.84
N VAL A 5 6.94 -7.93 2.55
CA VAL A 5 8.21 -7.41 2.03
C VAL A 5 7.93 -6.16 1.20
N TRP A 6 8.38 -5.01 1.71
CA TRP A 6 8.31 -3.75 0.97
C TRP A 6 9.45 -3.66 -0.03
N LEU A 7 9.11 -3.45 -1.30
CA LEU A 7 10.10 -3.09 -2.32
C LEU A 7 10.60 -1.67 -2.08
N ASP A 8 11.86 -1.40 -2.39
CA ASP A 8 12.45 -0.05 -2.28
C ASP A 8 11.63 0.98 -3.07
N SER A 9 11.09 0.61 -4.23
CA SER A 9 10.20 1.46 -5.02
C SER A 9 8.92 1.82 -4.27
N ALA A 10 8.32 0.87 -3.54
CA ALA A 10 7.12 1.10 -2.76
C ALA A 10 7.40 2.01 -1.55
N VAL A 11 8.55 1.84 -0.90
CA VAL A 11 9.01 2.74 0.17
C VAL A 11 9.18 4.15 -0.36
N ASN A 12 9.87 4.31 -1.50
CA ASN A 12 10.10 5.61 -2.13
C ASN A 12 8.79 6.30 -2.55
N ASP A 13 7.78 5.54 -3.02
CA ASP A 13 6.46 6.09 -3.34
C ASP A 13 5.76 6.66 -2.10
N VAL A 14 5.83 5.97 -0.96
CA VAL A 14 5.27 6.48 0.31
C VAL A 14 6.03 7.71 0.79
N VAL A 15 7.37 7.74 0.67
CA VAL A 15 8.18 8.91 1.03
C VAL A 15 7.77 10.12 0.18
N ARG A 16 7.75 9.98 -1.14
CA ARG A 16 7.36 11.04 -2.08
C ARG A 16 5.95 11.55 -1.82
N LEU A 17 5.01 10.65 -1.50
CA LEU A 17 3.64 11.00 -1.13
C LEU A 17 3.59 11.86 0.15
N ARG A 18 4.33 11.45 1.19
CA ARG A 18 4.39 12.20 2.46
C ARG A 18 4.99 13.58 2.25
N GLU A 19 6.09 13.68 1.51
CA GLU A 19 6.74 14.95 1.21
C GLU A 19 5.83 15.89 0.42
N PHE A 20 5.06 15.35 -0.53
CA PHE A 20 4.09 16.12 -1.29
C PHE A 20 2.98 16.70 -0.39
N ILE A 21 2.35 15.86 0.44
CA ILE A 21 1.26 16.30 1.32
C ILE A 21 1.77 17.24 2.42
N ALA A 22 2.98 17.02 2.94
CA ALA A 22 3.54 17.78 4.04
C ALA A 22 3.75 19.27 3.72
N LYS A 23 3.87 19.62 2.43
CA LYS A 23 3.93 21.02 1.97
C LYS A 23 2.69 21.82 2.40
N GLU A 24 1.53 21.17 2.41
CA GLU A 24 0.24 21.80 2.74
C GLU A 24 -0.24 21.41 4.13
N ASN A 25 -0.08 20.13 4.51
CA ASN A 25 -0.59 19.62 5.78
C ASN A 25 0.28 18.45 6.31
N PRO A 26 1.27 18.75 7.18
CA PRO A 26 2.14 17.75 7.78
C PRO A 26 1.40 16.67 8.59
N SER A 27 0.28 17.02 9.24
CA SER A 27 -0.54 16.06 9.99
C SER A 27 -1.22 15.07 9.05
N ALA A 28 -1.76 15.54 7.92
CA ALA A 28 -2.33 14.68 6.90
C ALA A 28 -1.28 13.77 6.27
N ALA A 29 -0.05 14.26 6.05
CA ALA A 29 1.05 13.46 5.52
C ALA A 29 1.39 12.27 6.44
N LYS A 30 1.39 12.48 7.76
CA LYS A 30 1.58 11.40 8.74
C LYS A 30 0.44 10.38 8.66
N LYS A 31 -0.82 10.84 8.69
CA LYS A 31 -2.00 9.97 8.65
C LYS A 31 -2.11 9.17 7.35
N ALA A 32 -1.69 9.74 6.22
CA ALA A 32 -1.67 9.05 4.92
C ALA A 32 -0.73 7.84 4.94
N ALA A 33 0.47 8.01 5.49
CA ALA A 33 1.46 6.93 5.63
C ALA A 33 0.99 5.84 6.61
N GLU A 34 0.38 6.24 7.72
CA GLU A 34 -0.23 5.32 8.69
C GLU A 34 -1.34 4.50 8.03
N ALA A 35 -2.25 5.12 7.28
CA ALA A 35 -3.31 4.40 6.57
C ALA A 35 -2.76 3.33 5.61
N ILE A 36 -1.70 3.64 4.85
CA ILE A 36 -1.04 2.66 3.97
C ILE A 36 -0.42 1.53 4.78
N LYS A 37 0.35 1.86 5.82
CA LYS A 37 1.03 0.88 6.68
C LYS A 37 0.02 -0.05 7.38
N ASP A 38 -1.06 0.49 7.91
CA ASP A 38 -2.08 -0.24 8.66
C ASP A 38 -2.95 -1.13 7.76
N SER A 39 -2.97 -0.86 6.45
CA SER A 39 -3.67 -1.70 5.48
C SER A 39 -2.89 -2.98 5.12
N ALA A 40 -1.56 -2.97 5.26
CA ALA A 40 -0.71 -4.06 4.79
C ALA A 40 -0.87 -5.38 5.56
N PRO A 41 -1.04 -5.43 6.90
CA PRO A 41 -1.24 -6.67 7.65
C PRO A 41 -2.39 -7.55 7.13
N ARG A 42 -3.43 -6.94 6.55
CA ARG A 42 -4.57 -7.66 5.95
C ARG A 42 -4.16 -8.57 4.79
N LEU A 43 -3.03 -8.27 4.16
CA LEU A 43 -2.47 -9.07 3.07
C LEU A 43 -1.91 -10.41 3.54
N ILE A 44 -1.48 -10.51 4.81
CA ILE A 44 -1.02 -11.75 5.42
C ILE A 44 -2.21 -12.70 5.62
N GLU A 45 -3.31 -12.16 6.16
CA GLU A 45 -4.52 -12.92 6.48
C GLU A 45 -5.31 -13.31 5.23
N ALA A 46 -5.43 -12.41 4.26
CA ALA A 46 -6.19 -12.61 3.04
C ALA A 46 -5.43 -12.11 1.80
N PRO A 47 -4.44 -12.87 1.28
CA PRO A 47 -3.64 -12.46 0.13
C PRO A 47 -4.43 -12.24 -1.17
N SER A 48 -5.67 -12.76 -1.25
CA SER A 48 -6.57 -12.60 -2.40
C SER A 48 -7.49 -11.37 -2.32
N ILE A 49 -7.44 -10.60 -1.23
CA ILE A 49 -8.36 -9.47 -0.96
C ILE A 49 -8.25 -8.32 -1.99
N GLY A 50 -7.10 -8.15 -2.61
CA GLY A 50 -6.87 -7.19 -3.68
C GLY A 50 -7.45 -7.65 -5.03
N LYS A 51 -7.87 -6.68 -5.84
CA LYS A 51 -8.38 -6.92 -7.19
C LYS A 51 -7.22 -7.23 -8.15
N PRO A 52 -7.33 -8.26 -9.02
CA PRO A 52 -6.31 -8.51 -10.04
C PRO A 52 -6.09 -7.29 -10.94
N VAL A 53 -4.84 -7.02 -11.30
CA VAL A 53 -4.50 -5.94 -12.23
C VAL A 53 -4.57 -6.48 -13.66
N LYS A 54 -5.42 -5.86 -14.50
CA LYS A 54 -5.78 -6.35 -15.85
C LYS A 54 -4.56 -6.72 -16.71
N ASP A 55 -3.53 -5.88 -16.71
CA ASP A 55 -2.35 -6.04 -17.57
C ASP A 55 -1.10 -6.55 -16.81
N LEU A 56 -1.27 -6.89 -15.53
CA LEU A 56 -0.21 -7.35 -14.64
C LEU A 56 -0.72 -8.51 -13.78
N PRO A 57 -0.84 -9.73 -14.35
CA PRO A 57 -1.58 -10.83 -13.74
C PRO A 57 -1.00 -11.33 -12.41
N GLN A 58 0.29 -11.14 -12.15
CA GLN A 58 0.89 -11.43 -10.84
C GLN A 58 0.59 -10.38 -9.77
N TYR A 59 0.04 -9.22 -10.14
CA TYR A 59 -0.22 -8.10 -9.23
C TYR A 59 -1.69 -7.96 -8.87
N ARG A 60 -1.91 -7.41 -7.68
CA ARG A 60 -3.22 -7.10 -7.12
C ARG A 60 -3.20 -5.70 -6.51
N ASP A 61 -4.33 -5.03 -6.61
CA ASP A 61 -4.55 -3.70 -6.05
C ASP A 61 -5.49 -3.80 -4.85
N LEU A 62 -4.98 -3.44 -3.66
CA LEU A 62 -5.78 -3.20 -2.47
C LEU A 62 -6.07 -1.71 -2.34
N LEU A 63 -7.36 -1.35 -2.29
CA LEU A 63 -7.78 0.03 -2.05
C LEU A 63 -7.76 0.34 -0.56
N THR A 64 -6.97 1.33 -0.18
CA THR A 64 -6.84 1.85 1.18
C THR A 64 -7.49 3.23 1.24
N ARG A 65 -8.64 3.34 1.91
CA ARG A 65 -9.39 4.60 2.00
C ARG A 65 -8.65 5.63 2.83
N PHE A 66 -8.59 6.88 2.33
CA PHE A 66 -8.01 8.02 3.04
C PHE A 66 -8.57 9.34 2.50
N GLY A 67 -9.02 10.22 3.40
CA GLY A 67 -9.66 11.49 3.02
C GLY A 67 -10.90 11.27 2.15
N ALA A 68 -11.06 12.10 1.11
CA ALA A 68 -12.16 11.98 0.14
C ALA A 68 -11.95 10.86 -0.90
N GLY A 69 -10.82 10.16 -0.87
CA GLY A 69 -10.46 9.13 -1.82
C GLY A 69 -9.73 7.96 -1.16
N GLY A 70 -8.54 7.63 -1.69
CA GLY A 70 -7.70 6.59 -1.13
C GLY A 70 -6.42 6.36 -1.92
N TYR A 71 -5.62 5.44 -1.43
CA TYR A 71 -4.39 4.97 -2.05
C TYR A 71 -4.57 3.53 -2.52
N VAL A 72 -3.78 3.14 -3.51
CA VAL A 72 -3.71 1.76 -3.99
C VAL A 72 -2.40 1.17 -3.50
N LEU A 73 -2.49 0.12 -2.68
CA LEU A 73 -1.36 -0.73 -2.37
C LEU A 73 -1.31 -1.84 -3.41
N ARG A 74 -0.39 -1.71 -4.37
CA ARG A 74 -0.13 -2.72 -5.39
C ARG A 74 0.88 -3.74 -4.88
N TYR A 75 0.47 -5.00 -4.81
CA TYR A 75 1.27 -6.08 -4.25
C TYR A 75 1.24 -7.32 -5.14
N ARG A 76 2.10 -8.29 -4.86
CA ARG A 76 2.09 -9.62 -5.48
C ARG A 76 2.35 -10.66 -4.41
N VAL A 77 1.76 -11.85 -4.55
CA VAL A 77 2.06 -12.96 -3.65
C VAL A 77 3.20 -13.77 -4.25
N HIS A 78 4.30 -13.95 -3.52
CA HIS A 78 5.44 -14.76 -3.95
C HIS A 78 5.86 -15.73 -2.85
N SER A 79 5.57 -17.02 -3.03
CA SER A 79 5.75 -18.06 -2.00
C SER A 79 5.06 -17.66 -0.68
N GLU A 80 5.84 -17.45 0.39
CA GLU A 80 5.37 -17.01 1.71
C GLU A 80 5.48 -15.50 1.93
N THR A 81 5.79 -14.73 0.89
CA THR A 81 5.90 -13.26 0.96
C THR A 81 4.75 -12.59 0.22
N VAL A 82 4.37 -11.41 0.71
CA VAL A 82 3.44 -10.49 0.05
C VAL A 82 4.05 -9.10 -0.09
#